data_AF-A0A8T5PIW4-F1
#
_entry.id   AF-A0A8T5PIW4-F1
#
_cell.length_a   1.000
_cell.length_b   1.000
_cell.length_c   1.000
_cell.angle_alpha   90.00
_cell.angle_beta   90.00
_cell.angle_gamma   90.00
#
_symmetry.space_group_name_H-M   'P 1'
#
loop_
_entity.id
_entity.type
_entity.pdbx_description
1 polymer ?
#
loop_
_entity_poly.entity_id
_entity_poly.type
_entity_poly.pdbx_seq_one_letter_code
_entity_poly.pdbx_strand_id
1 'polypeptide(L)'
;ELEEAFVKNTRIILVSADQGYKNTATVIERFRDLCRPRNDMPEVAVWKETIAVDGSSVYWSHMVHQESIVIPENIDCIRAMCNLEKDGWSSIKKTNKSLGIN
;
A
#
# COMPACT_ATOMS: atom_id res chain seq x y z
N GLU A 1 -10.61 14.21 6.03
CA GLU A 1 -10.89 13.01 6.86
C GLU A 1 -10.56 11.68 6.17
N LEU A 2 -11.24 11.28 5.09
CA LEU A 2 -10.98 9.98 4.45
C LEU A 2 -9.58 9.87 3.82
N GLU A 3 -9.13 10.91 3.11
CA GLU A 3 -7.75 10.98 2.61
C GLU A 3 -6.72 10.84 3.75
N GLU A 4 -6.97 11.52 4.87
CA GLU A 4 -6.09 11.42 6.03
C GLU A 4 -6.08 10.02 6.64
N ALA A 5 -7.22 9.32 6.63
CA ALA A 5 -7.30 7.94 7.09
C ALA A 5 -6.45 7.02 6.21
N PHE A 6 -6.45 7.21 4.89
CA PHE A 6 -5.57 6.46 3.99
C PHE A 6 -4.09 6.79 4.23
N VAL A 7 -3.73 8.06 4.40
CA VAL A 7 -2.34 8.49 4.65
C VAL A 7 -1.82 8.02 6.01
N LYS A 8 -2.68 7.94 7.04
CA LYS A 8 -2.30 7.48 8.38
C LYS A 8 -2.18 5.95 8.47
N ASN A 9 -2.78 5.21 7.55
CA ASN A 9 -2.68 3.76 7.52
C ASN A 9 -1.44 3.31 6.75
N THR A 10 -0.90 2.17 7.16
CA THR A 10 0.29 1.58 6.54
C THR A 10 -0.05 0.84 5.24
N ARG A 11 0.93 0.71 4.33
CA ARG A 11 0.79 -0.05 3.07
C ARG A 11 -0.32 0.48 2.15
N ILE A 12 -0.65 1.76 2.28
CA ILE A 12 -1.56 2.48 1.39
C ILE A 12 -0.82 3.71 0.89
N ILE A 13 -0.85 3.95 -0.42
CA ILE A 13 -0.35 5.17 -1.02
C ILE A 13 -1.45 5.87 -1.79
N LEU A 14 -1.44 7.20 -1.76
CA LEU A 14 -2.28 8.00 -2.63
C LEU A 14 -1.53 8.31 -3.93
N VAL A 15 -2.20 8.10 -5.05
CA VAL A 15 -1.75 8.49 -6.39
C VAL A 15 -2.75 9.46 -7.00
N SER A 16 -2.27 10.27 -7.94
CA SER A 16 -3.08 11.32 -8.59
C SER A 16 -2.89 11.28 -10.09
N ALA A 17 -4.00 11.42 -10.83
CA ALA A 17 -3.98 11.50 -12.29
C ALA A 17 -3.25 12.77 -12.78
N ASP A 18 -3.32 13.87 -12.02
CA ASP A 18 -2.62 15.13 -12.29
C ASP A 18 -1.10 14.99 -12.17
N GLN A 19 -0.62 14.01 -11.39
CA GLN A 19 0.80 13.65 -11.30
C GLN A 19 1.27 12.70 -12.42
N GLY A 20 0.38 12.38 -13.38
CA GLY A 20 0.66 11.47 -14.49
C GLY A 20 0.27 10.01 -14.25
N TYR A 21 -0.24 9.66 -13.07
CA TYR A 21 -0.69 8.31 -12.75
C TYR A 21 -2.12 8.07 -13.27
N LYS A 22 -2.28 7.97 -14.60
CA LYS A 22 -3.61 7.88 -15.24
C LYS A 22 -4.18 6.46 -15.30
N ASN A 23 -3.32 5.45 -15.14
CA ASN A 23 -3.70 4.05 -15.22
C ASN A 23 -2.71 3.17 -14.45
N THR A 24 -2.99 1.87 -14.35
CA THR A 24 -2.14 0.91 -13.64
C THR A 24 -0.72 0.83 -14.20
N ALA A 25 -0.54 0.95 -15.52
CA ALA A 25 0.78 0.90 -16.15
C ALA A 25 1.68 2.06 -15.67
N THR A 26 1.15 3.29 -15.61
CA THR A 26 1.90 4.44 -15.09
C THR A 26 2.26 4.33 -13.61
N VAL A 27 1.43 3.61 -12.83
CA VAL A 27 1.74 3.33 -11.41
C VAL A 27 2.85 2.29 -11.31
N ILE A 28 2.82 1.20 -12.07
CA ILE A 28 3.91 0.20 -12.08
C ILE A 28 5.23 0.80 -12.60
N GLU A 29 5.17 1.67 -13.61
CA GLU A 29 6.37 2.31 -14.15
C GLU A 29 7.11 3.11 -13.06
N ARG A 30 6.38 3.78 -12.16
CA ARG A 30 6.97 4.42 -10.98
C ARG A 30 7.80 3.45 -10.14
N PHE A 31 7.31 2.24 -9.90
CA PHE A 31 8.03 1.25 -9.08
C PHE A 31 9.20 0.59 -9.83
N ARG A 32 9.13 0.55 -11.17
CA ARG A 32 10.28 0.22 -12.02
C ARG A 32 11.37 1.30 -11.92
N ASP A 33 10.99 2.57 -12.01
CA ASP A 33 11.90 3.72 -11.89
C ASP A 33 12.53 3.84 -10.49
N LEU A 34 11.79 3.43 -9.45
CA LEU A 34 12.31 3.30 -8.09
C LEU A 34 13.26 2.09 -7.91
N CYS A 35 13.52 1.32 -8.97
CA CYS A 35 14.36 0.13 -8.96
C CYS A 35 13.98 -0.88 -7.86
N ARG A 36 12.69 -0.98 -7.54
CA ARG A 36 12.24 -1.98 -6.57
C ARG A 36 12.49 -3.39 -7.13
N PRO A 37 12.85 -4.36 -6.27
CA PRO A 37 12.98 -5.75 -6.70
C PRO A 37 11.75 -6.16 -7.50
N ARG A 38 11.97 -6.67 -8.72
CA ARG A 38 10.92 -7.13 -9.64
C ARG A 38 9.88 -6.10 -10.06
N ASN A 39 10.00 -4.82 -9.70
CA ASN A 39 8.97 -3.76 -9.78
C ASN A 39 7.86 -3.80 -8.70
N ASP A 40 8.10 -4.53 -7.61
CA ASP A 40 7.11 -4.81 -6.58
C ASP A 40 6.49 -3.54 -5.96
N MET A 41 5.16 -3.50 -5.92
CA MET A 41 4.35 -2.57 -5.12
C MET A 41 3.56 -3.37 -4.06
N PRO A 42 4.12 -3.63 -2.87
CA PRO A 42 3.36 -4.27 -1.79
C PRO A 42 2.23 -3.39 -1.25
N GLU A 43 2.28 -2.08 -1.47
CA GLU A 43 1.24 -1.13 -1.08
C GLU A 43 0.01 -1.20 -2.00
N VAL A 44 -1.15 -0.79 -1.48
CA VAL A 44 -2.33 -0.49 -2.30
C VAL A 44 -2.25 0.96 -2.77
N ALA A 45 -2.45 1.20 -4.07
CA ALA A 45 -2.52 2.56 -4.62
C ALA A 45 -3.97 3.01 -4.77
N VAL A 46 -4.35 4.08 -4.08
CA VAL A 46 -5.69 4.70 -4.16
C VAL A 46 -5.61 5.98 -4.98
N TRP A 47 -6.50 6.13 -5.96
CA TRP A 47 -6.59 7.39 -6.71
C TRP A 47 -7.31 8.46 -5.90
N LYS A 48 -6.60 9.53 -5.59
CA LYS A 48 -7.10 10.63 -4.77
C LYS A 48 -8.40 11.21 -5.32
N GLU A 49 -8.48 11.40 -6.63
CA GLU A 49 -9.62 12.03 -7.30
C GLU A 49 -10.86 11.14 -7.32
N THR A 50 -10.71 9.84 -7.04
CA THR A 50 -11.83 8.89 -7.02
C THR A 50 -12.50 8.77 -5.66
N ILE A 51 -11.92 9.41 -4.65
CA ILE A 51 -12.44 9.39 -3.28
C ILE A 51 -13.69 10.28 -3.23
N ALA A 52 -14.84 9.68 -2.95
CA ALA A 52 -16.12 10.36 -2.87
C ALA A 52 -16.96 9.85 -1.67
N VAL A 53 -17.83 10.72 -1.18
CA VAL A 53 -18.76 10.42 -0.07
C VAL A 53 -20.16 10.83 -0.50
N ASP A 54 -21.13 9.93 -0.35
CA ASP A 54 -22.56 10.18 -0.57
C ASP A 54 -23.35 9.68 0.65
N GLY A 55 -23.82 10.61 1.48
CA GLY A 55 -24.46 10.29 2.75
C GLY A 55 -23.57 9.43 3.66
N SER A 56 -23.97 8.18 3.89
CA SER A 56 -23.22 7.19 4.68
C SER A 56 -22.36 6.23 3.83
N SER A 57 -22.30 6.46 2.51
CA SER A 57 -21.57 5.63 1.56
C SER A 57 -20.27 6.30 1.12
N VAL A 58 -19.22 5.49 1.00
CA VAL A 58 -17.88 5.94 0.60
C VAL A 58 -17.45 5.16 -0.63
N TYR A 59 -16.87 5.87 -1.60
CA TYR A 59 -16.42 5.32 -2.87
C TYR A 59 -14.95 5.69 -3.09
N TRP A 60 -14.17 4.75 -3.63
CA TRP A 60 -12.82 5.00 -4.15
C TRP A 60 -12.47 3.90 -5.16
N SER A 61 -11.52 4.20 -6.04
CA SER A 61 -10.86 3.20 -6.89
C SER A 61 -9.43 2.98 -6.40
N HIS A 62 -9.00 1.73 -6.41
CA HIS A 62 -7.64 1.37 -6.04
C HIS A 62 -7.05 0.31 -6.97
N MET A 63 -5.73 0.25 -6.99
CA MET A 63 -4.95 -0.75 -7.69
C MET A 63 -4.25 -1.66 -6.70
N VAL A 64 -4.22 -2.95 -7.05
CA VAL A 64 -3.44 -3.98 -6.38
C VAL A 64 -2.37 -4.49 -7.34
N HIS A 65 -1.12 -4.56 -6.88
CA HIS A 65 -0.10 -5.35 -7.55
C HIS A 65 -0.12 -6.76 -6.97
N GLN A 66 -0.81 -7.66 -7.68
CA GLN A 66 -1.16 -8.99 -7.22
C GLN A 66 0.06 -9.86 -6.87
N GLU A 67 1.21 -9.59 -7.50
CA GLU A 67 2.43 -10.39 -7.32
C GLU A 67 3.12 -10.12 -5.97
N SER A 68 2.93 -8.93 -5.38
CA SER A 68 3.69 -8.51 -4.19
C SER A 68 2.86 -8.13 -2.97
N ILE A 69 1.57 -7.85 -3.11
CA ILE A 69 0.74 -7.33 -2.00
C ILE A 69 0.76 -8.22 -0.75
N VAL A 70 0.82 -9.54 -0.92
CA VAL A 70 0.82 -10.50 0.21
C VAL A 70 2.20 -10.77 0.81
N ILE A 71 3.28 -10.27 0.22
CA ILE A 71 4.65 -10.51 0.68
C ILE A 71 4.87 -10.01 2.12
N PRO A 72 4.57 -8.74 2.47
CA PRO A 72 4.75 -8.28 3.84
C PRO A 72 3.82 -9.01 4.83
N GLU A 73 2.63 -9.41 4.40
CA GLU A 73 1.66 -10.14 5.22
C GLU A 73 2.19 -11.51 5.68
N ASN A 74 2.88 -12.22 4.78
CA ASN A 74 3.51 -13.50 5.12
C ASN A 74 4.60 -13.35 6.19
N ILE A 75 5.38 -12.27 6.14
CA ILE A 75 6.45 -12.00 7.13
C ILE A 75 5.83 -11.71 8.51
N ASP A 76 4.77 -10.91 8.56
CA ASP A 76 4.07 -10.63 9.83
C ASP A 76 3.38 -11.87 10.39
N CYS A 77 2.78 -12.69 9.52
CA CYS A 77 2.18 -13.97 9.87
C CYS A 77 3.18 -14.90 10.57
N ILE A 78 4.40 -15.03 10.03
CA ILE A 78 5.47 -15.83 10.65
C ILE A 78 5.77 -15.32 12.07
N ARG A 79 5.90 -14.00 12.27
CA ARG A 79 6.18 -13.46 13.61
C ARG A 79 5.05 -13.72 14.59
N ALA A 80 3.81 -13.62 14.14
CA ALA A 80 2.63 -13.92 14.95
C ALA A 80 2.57 -15.42 15.31
N MET A 81 2.67 -16.31 14.32
CA MET A 81 2.58 -17.77 14.53
C MET A 81 3.71 -18.31 15.42
N CYS A 82 4.91 -17.75 15.30
CA CYS A 82 6.07 -18.18 16.08
C CYS A 82 6.25 -17.41 17.40
N ASN A 83 5.30 -16.55 17.79
CA ASN A 83 5.40 -15.69 18.99
C ASN A 83 6.71 -14.86 19.06
N LEU A 84 7.22 -14.41 17.91
CA LEU A 84 8.47 -13.64 17.82
C LEU A 84 8.26 -12.14 18.07
N GLU A 85 7.04 -11.66 17.89
CA GLU A 85 6.63 -10.28 18.18
C GLU A 85 5.21 -10.32 18.73
N LYS A 86 4.97 -9.62 19.85
CA LYS A 86 3.66 -9.60 20.53
C LYS A 86 2.77 -8.47 20.04
N ASP A 87 3.37 -7.37 19.61
CA ASP A 87 2.65 -6.23 19.07
C ASP A 87 2.62 -6.28 17.54
N GLY A 88 1.41 -6.44 16.97
CA GLY A 88 1.23 -6.50 15.52
C GLY A 88 1.77 -5.27 14.80
N TRP A 89 1.64 -4.08 15.40
CA TRP A 89 2.16 -2.84 14.82
C TRP A 89 3.69 -2.80 14.77
N SER A 90 4.35 -3.36 15.80
CA SER A 90 5.80 -3.51 15.83
C SER A 90 6.29 -4.48 14.75
N SER A 91 5.57 -5.57 14.49
CA SER A 91 5.87 -6.49 13.38
C SER A 91 5.77 -5.78 12.03
N ILE A 92 4.65 -5.10 11.78
CA ILE A 92 4.39 -4.36 10.53
C ILE A 92 5.50 -3.34 10.28
N LYS A 93 5.83 -2.52 11.29
CA LYS A 93 6.91 -1.52 11.19
C LYS A 93 8.25 -2.17 10.84
N LYS A 94 8.56 -3.32 11.45
CA LYS A 94 9.81 -4.06 11.19
C LYS A 94 9.84 -4.62 9.77
N THR A 95 8.74 -5.20 9.30
CA THR A 95 8.59 -5.69 7.91
C THR A 95 8.76 -4.54 6.93
N ASN A 96 8.00 -3.46 7.10
CA ASN A 96 8.01 -2.32 6.20
C ASN A 96 9.42 -1.71 6.07
N LYS A 97 10.09 -1.49 7.21
CA LYS A 97 11.47 -1.01 7.24
C LYS A 97 12.42 -1.94 6.48
N SER A 98 12.24 -3.25 6.58
CA SER A 98 13.10 -4.23 5.88
C SER A 98 12.88 -4.29 4.37
N LEU A 99 11.66 -3.95 3.92
CA LEU A 99 11.26 -3.99 2.51
C LEU A 99 11.28 -2.62 1.82
N GLY A 100 11.62 -1.54 2.53
CA GLY A 100 11.57 -0.18 1.97
C GLY A 100 10.15 0.29 1.66
N ILE A 101 9.18 -0.17 2.46
CA ILE A 101 7.78 0.26 2.42
C ILE A 101 7.63 1.39 3.43
N ASN A 102 7.04 2.52 3.02
CA ASN A 102 6.79 3.65 3.91
C ASN A 102 5.47 3.49 4.68
#